data_AF-A0A7C3GT81-F1
#
_entry.id   AF-A0A7C3GT81-F1
#
_cell.length_a   1.000
_cell.length_b   1.000
_cell.length_c   1.000
_cell.angle_alpha   90.00
_cell.angle_beta   90.00
_cell.angle_gamma   90.00
#
_symmetry.space_group_name_H-M   'P 1'
#
loop_
_entity.id
_entity.type
_entity.pdbx_description
1 polymer ?
#
loop_
_entity_poly.entity_id
_entity_poly.type
_entity_poly.pdbx_seq_one_letter_code
_entity_poly.pdbx_strand_id
1 'polypeptide(L)'
;ILWRPPKLSASFHGRDLFAPVAAALARGEMPDSTRLVRQTAPDWPEDLAQIIYIDDFGNAITGLRASRLPADTRLQLGEQVLSRARTFSDVPPGQGFWYVNANGLAEIAVNQGHAARALGLSLRQAVRVA
;
A
#
# COMPACT_ATOMS: atom_id res chain seq x y z
N ILE A 1 9.29 -21.18 -10.12
CA ILE A 1 8.33 -22.26 -10.45
C ILE A 1 8.89 -22.98 -11.66
N LEU A 2 9.24 -24.26 -11.52
CA LEU A 2 9.79 -25.10 -12.60
C LEU A 2 8.72 -26.01 -13.20
N TRP A 3 7.71 -26.40 -12.41
CA TRP A 3 6.53 -27.14 -12.89
C TRP A 3 5.89 -26.47 -14.10
N ARG A 4 5.42 -27.28 -15.06
CA ARG A 4 4.75 -26.82 -16.29
C ARG A 4 3.43 -27.57 -16.52
N PRO A 5 2.35 -26.86 -16.90
CA PRO A 5 1.12 -27.50 -17.37
C PRO A 5 1.33 -28.08 -18.78
N PRO A 6 0.46 -29.02 -19.23
CA PRO A 6 0.49 -29.53 -20.61
C PRO A 6 0.29 -28.44 -21.68
N LYS A 7 -0.46 -27.37 -21.35
CA LYS A 7 -0.65 -26.20 -22.20
C LYS A 7 -0.34 -24.95 -21.39
N LEU A 8 0.60 -24.15 -21.91
CA LEU A 8 1.01 -22.89 -21.32
C LEU A 8 0.80 -21.76 -22.35
N SER A 9 -0.25 -20.96 -22.19
CA SER A 9 -0.51 -19.81 -23.07
C SER A 9 0.49 -18.67 -22.80
N ALA A 10 0.98 -18.05 -23.88
CA ALA A 10 1.97 -16.96 -23.81
C ALA A 10 1.53 -15.73 -23.02
N SER A 11 0.22 -15.46 -22.92
CA SER A 11 -0.36 -14.28 -22.28
C SER A 11 -1.26 -14.57 -21.08
N PHE A 12 -1.44 -15.84 -20.69
CA PHE A 12 -2.39 -16.21 -19.63
C PHE A 12 -1.82 -17.15 -18.56
N HIS A 13 -0.58 -16.89 -18.15
CA HIS A 13 0.06 -17.64 -17.06
C HIS A 13 -0.68 -17.57 -15.72
N GLY A 14 -1.51 -16.54 -15.49
CA GLY A 14 -2.42 -16.47 -14.34
C GLY A 14 -3.27 -17.72 -14.19
N ARG A 15 -3.92 -18.13 -15.29
CA ARG A 15 -4.77 -19.33 -15.34
C ARG A 15 -3.95 -20.62 -15.46
N ASP A 16 -2.95 -20.64 -16.35
CA ASP A 16 -2.31 -21.90 -16.75
C ASP A 16 -1.20 -22.33 -15.79
N LEU A 17 -0.50 -21.38 -15.16
CA LEU A 17 0.66 -21.64 -14.29
C LEU A 17 0.39 -21.29 -12.83
N PHE A 18 0.00 -20.05 -12.55
CA PHE A 18 -0.09 -19.55 -11.17
C PHE A 18 -1.28 -20.15 -10.41
N ALA A 19 -2.48 -20.21 -10.99
CA ALA A 19 -3.65 -20.77 -10.32
C ALA A 19 -3.50 -22.25 -9.94
N PRO A 20 -3.02 -23.17 -10.81
CA PRO A 20 -2.77 -24.56 -10.44
C PRO A 20 -1.70 -24.72 -9.37
N VAL A 21 -0.61 -23.94 -9.45
CA VAL A 21 0.44 -23.94 -8.43
C VAL A 21 -0.11 -23.48 -7.09
N ALA A 22 -0.92 -22.41 -7.05
CA ALA A 22 -1.58 -21.96 -5.83
C ALA A 22 -2.53 -23.02 -5.26
N ALA A 23 -3.29 -23.72 -6.13
CA ALA A 23 -4.17 -24.81 -5.71
C ALA A 23 -3.39 -26.01 -5.13
N ALA A 24 -2.25 -26.37 -5.71
CA ALA A 24 -1.37 -27.40 -5.19
C ALA A 24 -0.82 -27.01 -3.81
N LEU A 25 -0.30 -25.78 -3.68
CA LEU A 25 0.19 -25.24 -2.40
C LEU A 25 -0.90 -25.26 -1.31
N ALA A 26 -2.14 -24.90 -1.66
CA ALA A 26 -3.27 -24.94 -0.73
C ALA A 26 -3.62 -26.37 -0.25
N ARG A 27 -3.25 -27.40 -1.00
CA ARG A 27 -3.36 -28.81 -0.62
C ARG A 27 -2.12 -29.36 0.11
N GLY A 28 -1.11 -28.51 0.36
CA GLY A 28 0.17 -28.93 0.96
C GLY A 28 1.12 -29.61 -0.01
N GLU A 29 0.81 -29.60 -1.31
CA GLU A 29 1.72 -30.10 -2.35
C GLU A 29 2.75 -29.01 -2.67
N MET A 30 4.02 -29.39 -2.81
CA MET A 30 5.08 -28.49 -3.28
C MET A 30 5.40 -28.80 -4.75
N PRO A 31 4.96 -27.96 -5.70
CA PRO A 31 5.34 -28.11 -7.10
C PRO A 31 6.85 -27.92 -7.27
N ASP A 32 7.40 -28.55 -8.31
CA ASP A 32 8.81 -28.38 -8.68
C ASP A 32 9.16 -26.90 -8.82
N SER A 33 10.15 -26.47 -8.06
CA SER A 33 10.53 -25.08 -7.90
C SER A 33 11.99 -24.97 -7.49
N THR A 34 12.58 -23.83 -7.87
CA THR A 34 13.93 -23.46 -7.43
C THR A 34 13.84 -22.26 -6.50
N ARG A 35 14.76 -22.19 -5.54
CA ARG A 35 14.86 -21.08 -4.62
C ARG A 35 15.34 -19.85 -5.37
N LEU A 36 14.55 -18.77 -5.33
CA LEU A 36 15.02 -17.48 -5.79
C LEU A 36 15.98 -16.89 -4.74
N VAL A 37 17.16 -16.48 -5.16
CA VAL A 37 18.00 -15.59 -4.35
C VAL A 37 17.40 -14.20 -4.46
N ARG A 38 17.03 -13.61 -3.32
CA ARG A 38 16.46 -12.25 -3.28
C ARG A 38 17.48 -11.29 -3.86
N GLN A 39 17.17 -10.69 -5.00
CA GLN A 39 17.91 -9.54 -5.49
C GLN A 39 17.43 -8.33 -4.68
N THR A 40 18.32 -7.76 -3.87
CA THR A 40 18.09 -6.44 -3.28
C THR A 40 18.21 -5.40 -4.38
N ALA A 41 17.13 -4.66 -4.64
CA ALA A 41 17.23 -3.44 -5.44
C ALA A 41 18.14 -2.46 -4.66
N PRO A 42 19.28 -2.00 -5.21
CA PRO A 42 20.32 -1.31 -4.45
C PRO A 42 19.87 -0.07 -3.66
N ASP A 43 18.77 0.58 -4.05
CA ASP A 43 18.37 1.88 -3.49
C ASP A 43 16.88 1.98 -3.16
N TRP A 44 16.19 0.85 -2.96
CA TRP A 44 14.77 0.91 -2.61
C TRP A 44 14.58 1.21 -1.13
N PRO A 45 13.88 2.29 -0.76
CA PRO A 45 13.72 2.65 0.65
C PRO A 45 12.80 1.67 1.37
N GLU A 46 13.15 1.41 2.62
CA GLU A 46 12.35 0.62 3.56
C GLU A 46 11.00 1.28 3.90
N ASP A 47 10.96 2.61 3.91
CA ASP A 47 9.73 3.42 4.04
C ASP A 47 9.66 4.37 2.84
N LEU A 48 8.69 4.16 1.96
CA LEU A 48 8.52 5.00 0.78
C LEU A 48 7.65 6.21 1.13
N ALA A 49 8.26 7.38 1.21
CA ALA A 49 7.60 8.64 1.52
C ALA A 49 6.74 9.18 0.35
N GLN A 50 5.81 8.35 -0.14
CA GLN A 50 4.90 8.64 -1.24
C GLN A 50 3.55 7.94 -1.02
N ILE A 51 2.50 8.44 -1.67
CA ILE A 51 1.22 7.73 -1.79
C ILE A 51 1.42 6.49 -2.68
N ILE A 52 1.17 5.30 -2.13
CA ILE A 52 1.32 4.02 -2.82
C ILE A 52 0.00 3.40 -3.27
N TYR A 53 -1.10 3.84 -2.68
CA TYR A 53 -2.44 3.35 -2.98
C TYR A 53 -3.49 4.39 -2.61
N ILE A 54 -4.58 4.45 -3.39
CA ILE A 54 -5.79 5.19 -3.05
C ILE A 54 -6.91 4.16 -3.00
N ASP A 55 -7.57 4.03 -1.85
CA ASP A 55 -8.66 3.08 -1.66
C ASP A 55 -9.98 3.55 -2.31
N ASP A 56 -10.98 2.69 -2.28
CA ASP A 56 -12.29 2.97 -2.88
C ASP A 56 -13.06 4.11 -2.17
N PHE A 57 -12.72 4.43 -0.91
CA PHE A 57 -13.27 5.57 -0.18
C PHE A 57 -12.55 6.88 -0.54
N GLY A 58 -11.37 6.78 -1.13
CA GLY A 58 -10.52 7.90 -1.52
C GLY A 58 -9.44 8.26 -0.50
N ASN A 59 -9.21 7.44 0.52
CA ASN A 59 -8.09 7.60 1.45
C ASN A 59 -6.78 7.24 0.75
N ALA A 60 -5.73 7.98 1.04
CA ALA A 60 -4.42 7.82 0.42
C ALA A 60 -3.44 7.13 1.37
N ILE A 61 -3.12 5.86 1.08
CA ILE A 61 -2.15 5.08 1.85
C ILE A 61 -0.74 5.47 1.40
N THR A 62 0.11 5.82 2.36
CA THR A 62 1.53 6.10 2.11
C THR A 62 2.38 4.86 2.34
N GLY A 63 3.60 4.83 1.80
CA GLY A 63 4.59 3.79 2.12
C GLY A 63 5.33 4.02 3.44
N LEU A 64 4.87 4.94 4.29
CA LEU A 64 5.47 5.22 5.60
C LEU A 64 4.85 4.32 6.68
N ARG A 65 5.67 3.55 7.40
CA ARG A 65 5.21 2.86 8.61
C ARG A 65 4.91 3.87 9.72
N ALA A 66 3.69 3.87 10.22
CA ALA A 66 3.27 4.82 11.25
C ALA A 66 4.00 4.61 12.58
N SER A 67 4.51 3.39 12.85
CA SER A 67 5.30 3.09 14.04
C SER A 67 6.65 3.82 14.09
N ARG A 68 7.12 4.34 12.96
CA ARG A 68 8.35 5.16 12.86
C ARG A 68 8.08 6.67 12.92
N LEU A 69 6.81 7.07 13.00
CA LEU A 69 6.41 8.47 13.08
C LEU A 69 6.03 8.82 14.54
N PRO A 70 6.67 9.84 15.15
CA PRO A 70 6.24 10.39 16.43
C PRO A 70 4.74 10.75 16.46
N ALA A 71 4.13 10.73 17.66
CA ALA A 71 2.69 10.94 17.82
C ALA A 71 2.19 12.31 17.33
N ASP A 72 3.04 13.33 17.43
CA ASP A 72 2.83 14.71 17.04
C ASP A 72 3.24 15.04 15.59
N THR A 73 3.68 14.02 14.82
CA THR A 73 4.10 14.19 13.43
C THR A 73 3.00 14.81 12.58
N ARG A 74 3.38 15.82 11.79
CA ARG A 74 2.58 16.36 10.70
C ARG A 74 3.08 15.83 9.38
N LEU A 75 2.16 15.47 8.50
CA LEU A 75 2.48 15.07 7.13
C LEU A 75 2.18 16.21 6.18
N GLN A 76 3.14 16.56 5.36
CA GLN A 76 3.00 17.57 4.33
C GLN A 76 2.90 16.94 2.94
N LEU A 77 1.89 17.36 2.19
CA LEU A 77 1.64 16.97 0.79
C LEU A 77 1.36 18.24 -0.02
N GLY A 78 2.38 18.71 -0.75
CA GLY A 78 2.32 20.03 -1.39
C GLY A 78 2.15 21.13 -0.34
N GLU A 79 1.06 21.89 -0.44
CA GLU A 79 0.71 22.97 0.50
C GLU A 79 -0.11 22.48 1.71
N GLN A 80 -0.61 21.24 1.67
CA GLN A 80 -1.43 20.69 2.74
C GLN A 80 -0.53 20.17 3.87
N VAL A 81 -0.84 20.54 5.11
CA VAL A 81 -0.19 20.01 6.32
C VAL A 81 -1.24 19.37 7.21
N LEU A 82 -1.13 18.06 7.40
CA LEU A 82 -2.14 17.25 8.07
C LEU A 82 -1.62 16.76 9.42
N SER A 83 -2.42 16.95 10.46
CA SER A 83 -2.13 16.42 11.79
C SER A 83 -2.63 14.99 11.93
N ARG A 84 -2.05 14.27 12.89
CA ARG A 84 -2.49 12.92 13.24
C ARG A 84 -3.84 12.95 13.96
N ALA A 85 -4.72 12.02 13.63
CA ALA A 85 -5.87 11.64 14.44
C ALA A 85 -5.91 10.12 14.62
N ARG A 86 -6.70 9.58 15.57
CA ARG A 86 -6.78 8.13 15.77
C ARG A 86 -7.88 7.53 14.91
N THR A 87 -9.01 8.22 14.80
CA THR A 87 -10.19 7.79 14.06
C THR A 87 -10.81 8.96 13.30
N PHE A 88 -11.69 8.67 12.35
CA PHE A 88 -12.39 9.67 11.55
C PHE A 88 -13.20 10.65 12.42
N SER A 89 -13.81 10.19 13.52
CA SER A 89 -14.63 11.03 14.40
C SER A 89 -13.83 11.94 15.34
N ASP A 90 -12.50 11.80 15.40
CA ASP A 90 -11.65 12.70 16.20
C ASP A 90 -11.49 14.09 15.53
N VAL A 91 -11.94 14.28 14.29
CA VAL A 91 -11.93 15.57 13.57
C VAL A 91 -13.31 15.92 12.99
N PRO A 92 -13.65 17.21 12.82
CA PRO A 92 -14.86 17.64 12.13
C PRO A 92 -15.05 17.03 10.73
N PRO A 93 -16.29 16.82 10.26
CA PRO A 93 -16.56 16.43 8.88
C PRO A 93 -15.92 17.38 7.87
N GLY A 94 -15.33 16.83 6.80
CA GLY A 94 -14.60 17.57 5.79
C GLY A 94 -13.15 17.92 6.16
N GLN A 95 -12.72 17.69 7.40
CA GLN A 95 -11.34 17.95 7.81
C GLN A 95 -10.41 16.81 7.37
N GLY A 96 -9.29 17.18 6.74
CA GLY A 96 -8.20 16.26 6.40
C GLY A 96 -7.30 15.94 7.60
N PHE A 97 -6.84 14.70 7.67
CA PHE A 97 -5.95 14.20 8.71
C PHE A 97 -5.17 12.98 8.20
N TRP A 98 -4.20 12.51 8.98
CA TRP A 98 -3.63 11.18 8.77
C TRP A 98 -3.79 10.30 10.01
N TYR A 99 -3.88 8.99 9.81
CA TYR A 99 -4.02 8.01 10.88
C TYR A 99 -3.28 6.71 10.55
N VAL A 100 -3.28 5.76 11.48
CA VAL A 100 -2.68 4.44 11.28
C VAL A 100 -3.74 3.49 10.75
N ASN A 101 -3.55 2.99 9.54
CA ASN A 101 -4.50 2.04 8.95
C ASN A 101 -4.27 0.60 9.42
N ALA A 102 -5.12 -0.32 8.96
CA ALA A 102 -5.06 -1.74 9.31
C ALA A 102 -3.75 -2.45 8.91
N ASN A 103 -2.99 -1.87 7.98
CA ASN A 103 -1.69 -2.38 7.53
C ASN A 103 -0.51 -1.77 8.34
N GLY A 104 -0.77 -0.90 9.31
CA GLY A 104 0.26 -0.19 10.08
C GLY A 104 0.94 0.96 9.33
N LEU A 105 0.37 1.39 8.20
CA LEU A 105 0.88 2.50 7.38
C LEU A 105 0.18 3.81 7.74
N ALA A 106 0.88 4.92 7.53
CA ALA A 106 0.25 6.24 7.60
C ALA A 106 -0.67 6.43 6.39
N GLU A 107 -1.95 6.64 6.66
CA GLU A 107 -2.99 6.85 5.67
C GLU A 107 -3.62 8.22 5.86
N ILE A 108 -3.86 8.91 4.75
CA ILE A 108 -4.45 10.24 4.71
C ILE A 108 -5.92 10.12 4.37
N ALA A 109 -6.77 10.75 5.18
CA ALA A 109 -8.20 10.66 5.09
C ALA A 109 -8.84 12.05 5.24
N VAL A 110 -10.11 12.14 4.85
CA VAL A 110 -10.99 13.27 5.14
C VAL A 110 -12.21 12.71 5.85
N ASN A 111 -12.55 13.23 7.03
CA ASN A 111 -13.72 12.72 7.75
C ASN A 111 -14.99 12.92 6.91
N GLN A 112 -15.73 11.84 6.65
CA GLN A 112 -16.91 11.82 5.79
C GLN A 112 -16.67 12.41 4.39
N GLY A 113 -15.47 12.24 3.83
CA GLY A 113 -15.13 12.75 2.52
C GLY A 113 -14.09 11.91 1.79
N HIS A 114 -13.89 12.22 0.51
CA HIS A 114 -12.95 11.52 -0.36
C HIS A 114 -11.62 12.28 -0.42
N ALA A 115 -10.63 11.87 0.37
CA ALA A 115 -9.39 12.63 0.61
C ALA A 115 -8.64 12.98 -0.68
N ALA A 116 -8.50 12.05 -1.61
CA ALA A 116 -7.80 12.31 -2.87
C ALA A 116 -8.47 13.38 -3.74
N ARG A 117 -9.79 13.54 -3.65
CA ARG A 117 -10.52 14.59 -4.39
C ARG A 117 -10.45 15.92 -3.64
N ALA A 118 -10.72 15.89 -2.34
CA ALA A 118 -10.77 17.09 -1.50
C ALA A 118 -9.39 17.77 -1.34
N LEU A 119 -8.32 16.98 -1.29
CA LEU A 119 -6.95 17.46 -1.07
C LEU A 119 -6.09 17.42 -2.35
N GLY A 120 -6.67 17.02 -3.49
CA GLY A 120 -5.96 16.92 -4.78
C GLY A 120 -4.82 15.91 -4.77
N LEU A 121 -5.00 14.76 -4.11
CA LEU A 121 -3.95 13.76 -3.96
C LEU A 121 -3.87 12.80 -5.14
N SER A 122 -2.67 12.32 -5.44
CA SER A 122 -2.43 11.36 -6.52
C SER A 122 -1.42 10.28 -6.14
N LEU A 123 -1.52 9.12 -6.81
CA LEU A 123 -0.52 8.06 -6.69
C LEU A 123 0.89 8.60 -6.97
N ARG A 124 1.87 8.12 -6.21
CA ARG A 124 3.29 8.53 -6.25
C ARG A 124 3.59 9.96 -5.81
N GLN A 125 2.58 10.72 -5.38
CA GLN A 125 2.83 12.03 -4.79
C GLN A 125 3.69 11.89 -3.54
N ALA A 126 4.72 12.75 -3.44
CA ALA A 126 5.63 12.76 -2.32
C ALA A 126 4.96 13.25 -1.03
N VAL A 127 5.38 12.67 0.08
CA VAL A 127 4.96 13.02 1.44
C VAL A 127 6.20 13.42 2.22
N ARG A 128 6.12 14.51 2.98
CA ARG A 128 7.20 14.95 3.87
C ARG A 128 6.73 14.90 5.31
N VAL A 129 7.63 14.57 6.22
CA VAL A 129 7.45 14.80 7.65
C VAL A 129 7.83 16.27 7.90
N ALA A 130 6.88 17.04 8.41
CA ALA A 130 7.04 18.47 8.71
C ALA A 130 7.34 18.70 10.19
#